data_AF-A0A804RDA9-F1
#
_entry.id   AF-A0A804RDA9-F1
#
_cell.length_a   1.000
_cell.length_b   1.000
_cell.length_c   1.000
_cell.angle_alpha   90.00
_cell.angle_beta   90.00
_cell.angle_gamma   90.00
#
_symmetry.space_group_name_H-M   'P 1'
#
loop_
_entity.id
_entity.type
_entity.pdbx_description
1 polymer ?
#
loop_
_entity_poly.entity_id
_entity_poly.type
_entity_poly.pdbx_seq_one_letter_code
_entity_poly.pdbx_strand_id
1 'polypeptide(L)'
;MKQKLLLEINIRWQQRDFAPTLVVSSLWQKQKQNSTQRTKLCFLSISNVSMTELFRFLPLHLLLRNICSKRLHIQIKNIKARANLEVDSLLPFAYVIRKTTKVEFNLRKKI
;
A
#
# COMPACT_ATOMS: atom_id res chain seq x y z
N MET A 1 -15.81 4.37 -18.47
CA MET A 1 -15.97 5.33 -17.35
C MET A 1 -14.68 6.13 -17.21
N LYS A 2 -14.72 7.47 -17.17
CA LYS A 2 -13.59 8.27 -16.69
C LYS A 2 -13.40 7.95 -15.20
N GLN A 3 -12.36 7.19 -14.85
CA GLN A 3 -12.01 6.96 -13.44
C GLN A 3 -11.50 8.30 -12.89
N LYS A 4 -12.25 8.95 -11.98
CA LYS A 4 -11.78 10.17 -11.31
C LYS A 4 -10.98 9.75 -10.08
N LEU A 5 -9.67 9.96 -10.13
CA LEU A 5 -8.80 9.94 -8.96
C LEU A 5 -9.24 11.08 -8.03
N LEU A 6 -9.65 10.76 -6.80
CA LEU A 6 -10.23 11.73 -5.86
C LEU A 6 -9.14 12.46 -5.08
N LEU A 7 -8.05 11.75 -4.74
CA LEU A 7 -6.99 12.26 -3.88
C LEU A 7 -5.74 11.40 -4.08
N GLU A 8 -4.58 12.04 -4.22
CA GLU A 8 -3.25 11.42 -4.17
C GLU A 8 -2.40 12.18 -3.16
N ILE A 9 -1.89 11.50 -2.13
CA ILE A 9 -0.99 12.07 -1.13
C ILE A 9 0.36 11.38 -1.26
N ASN A 10 1.40 12.13 -1.61
CA ASN A 10 2.77 11.66 -1.73
C ASN A 10 3.59 12.13 -0.53
N ILE A 11 4.00 11.22 0.35
CA ILE A 11 4.87 11.53 1.49
C ILE A 11 6.25 10.95 1.19
N ARG A 12 7.27 11.81 1.16
CA ARG A 12 8.67 11.44 0.97
C ARG A 12 9.50 11.99 2.13
N TRP A 13 10.22 11.12 2.82
CA TRP A 13 11.17 11.54 3.84
C TRP A 13 12.56 11.67 3.22
N GLN A 14 13.18 12.85 3.31
CA GLN A 14 14.50 13.09 2.71
C GLN A 14 15.59 12.36 3.50
N GLN A 15 16.16 11.29 2.91
CA GLN A 15 17.49 10.76 3.25
C GLN A 15 18.27 10.58 1.95
N ARG A 16 19.59 10.83 2.00
CA ARG A 16 20.42 11.19 0.83
C ARG A 16 20.31 10.26 -0.39
N ASP A 17 20.04 8.96 -0.24
CA ASP A 17 19.98 8.03 -1.40
C ASP A 17 18.78 7.06 -1.41
N PHE A 18 17.86 7.17 -0.45
CA PHE A 18 16.72 6.24 -0.34
C PHE A 18 15.60 6.83 0.51
N ALA A 19 14.82 7.71 -0.10
CA ALA A 19 13.65 8.31 0.55
C ALA A 19 12.48 7.32 0.55
N PRO A 20 12.01 6.83 1.72
CA PRO A 20 10.76 6.11 1.77
C PRO A 20 9.66 6.97 1.19
N THR A 21 8.87 6.37 0.31
CA THR A 21 7.79 7.04 -0.40
C THR A 21 6.50 6.29 -0.15
N LEU A 22 5.52 7.02 0.38
CA LEU A 22 4.18 6.55 0.63
C LEU A 22 3.21 7.31 -0.28
N VAL A 23 2.43 6.58 -1.06
CA VAL A 23 1.39 7.15 -1.90
C VAL A 23 0.04 6.59 -1.48
N VAL A 24 -0.86 7.46 -1.04
CA VAL A 24 -2.26 7.10 -0.77
C VAL A 24 -3.10 7.64 -1.89
N SER A 25 -3.82 6.79 -2.60
CA SER A 25 -4.73 7.20 -3.66
C SER A 25 -6.13 6.60 -3.51
N SER A 26 -7.16 7.24 -4.05
CA SER A 26 -8.52 6.68 -4.04
C SER A 26 -9.34 7.04 -5.28
N LEU A 27 -10.23 6.13 -5.68
CA LEU A 27 -11.16 6.34 -6.78
C LEU A 27 -12.55 5.81 -6.42
N TRP A 28 -13.58 6.42 -6.97
CA TRP A 28 -14.95 5.94 -6.84
C TRP A 28 -15.32 5.07 -8.04
N GLN A 29 -15.65 3.80 -7.78
CA GLN A 29 -16.13 2.87 -8.80
C GLN A 29 -17.64 2.68 -8.66
N LYS A 30 -18.41 2.82 -9.74
CA LYS A 30 -19.83 2.40 -9.76
C LYS A 30 -19.89 0.87 -9.63
N GLN A 31 -20.71 0.36 -8.70
CA GLN A 31 -20.79 -1.10 -8.47
C GLN A 31 -21.45 -1.85 -9.64
N LYS A 32 -22.42 -1.23 -10.32
CA LYS A 32 -23.12 -1.77 -11.50
C LYS A 32 -23.43 -0.63 -12.48
N GLN A 33 -23.59 -0.93 -13.77
CA GLN A 33 -23.80 0.08 -14.82
C GLN A 33 -24.98 1.02 -14.54
N ASN A 34 -26.04 0.52 -13.89
CA ASN A 34 -27.26 1.29 -13.56
C ASN A 34 -27.43 1.60 -12.07
N SER A 35 -26.36 1.44 -11.26
CA SER A 35 -26.43 1.75 -9.82
C SER A 35 -25.88 3.14 -9.50
N THR A 36 -26.58 3.85 -8.62
CA THR A 36 -26.08 5.07 -7.98
C THR A 36 -25.04 4.75 -6.90
N GLN A 37 -24.99 3.51 -6.42
CA GLN A 37 -24.03 3.08 -5.41
C GLN A 37 -22.62 3.06 -5.98
N ARG A 38 -21.75 3.86 -5.36
CA ARG A 38 -20.32 3.92 -5.64
C ARG A 38 -19.58 3.29 -4.48
N THR A 39 -18.57 2.49 -4.79
CA THR A 39 -17.61 2.04 -3.80
C THR A 39 -16.34 2.86 -3.91
N LYS A 40 -15.81 3.30 -2.77
CA LYS A 40 -14.46 3.87 -2.72
C LYS A 40 -13.45 2.73 -2.78
N LEU A 41 -12.61 2.74 -3.81
CA LEU A 41 -11.40 1.93 -3.87
C LEU A 41 -10.23 2.79 -3.42
N CYS A 42 -9.39 2.27 -2.54
CA CYS A 42 -8.17 2.95 -2.14
C CYS A 42 -6.95 2.11 -2.47
N PHE A 43 -5.85 2.79 -2.75
CA PHE A 43 -4.56 2.20 -3.03
C PHE A 43 -3.53 2.82 -2.10
N LEU A 44 -2.72 1.96 -1.50
CA LEU A 44 -1.56 2.33 -0.70
C LEU A 44 -0.33 1.79 -1.39
N SER A 45 0.49 2.68 -1.95
CA SER A 45 1.80 2.29 -2.48
C SER A 45 2.87 2.65 -1.46
N ILE A 46 3.62 1.66 -1.00
CA ILE A 46 4.78 1.83 -0.12
C ILE A 46 6.01 1.48 -0.95
N SER A 47 6.96 2.41 -1.09
CA SER A 47 8.16 2.17 -1.89
C SER A 47 9.40 2.72 -1.23
N ASN A 48 10.54 2.11 -1.55
CA ASN A 48 11.84 2.49 -1.03
C ASN A 48 11.88 2.51 0.50
N VAL A 49 11.40 1.44 1.12
CA VAL A 49 11.38 1.27 2.58
C VAL A 49 12.29 0.13 3.00
N SER A 50 12.89 0.23 4.17
CA SER A 50 13.45 -0.92 4.89
C SER A 50 12.34 -1.79 5.50
N MET A 51 12.66 -3.00 5.94
CA MET A 51 11.71 -3.83 6.68
C MET A 51 11.18 -3.13 7.94
N THR A 52 12.04 -2.48 8.71
CA THR A 52 11.64 -1.74 9.91
C THR A 52 10.62 -0.64 9.59
N GLU A 53 10.83 0.11 8.51
CA GLU A 53 9.90 1.14 8.06
C GLU A 53 8.58 0.55 7.57
N LEU A 54 8.63 -0.58 6.85
CA LEU A 54 7.43 -1.26 6.38
C LEU A 54 6.48 -1.59 7.55
N PHE A 55 7.00 -2.16 8.64
CA PHE A 55 6.22 -2.44 9.84
C PHE A 55 5.70 -1.19 10.55
N ARG A 56 6.41 -0.06 10.48
CA ARG A 56 5.90 1.23 11.01
C ARG A 56 4.66 1.72 10.25
N PHE A 57 4.50 1.33 8.99
CA PHE A 57 3.30 1.63 8.20
C PHE A 57 2.15 0.64 8.43
N LEU A 58 2.31 -0.37 9.30
CA LEU A 58 1.25 -1.33 9.59
C LEU A 58 -0.02 -0.65 10.18
N PRO A 59 0.04 0.26 11.17
CA PRO A 59 -1.17 0.93 11.65
C PRO A 59 -1.89 1.75 10.57
N LEU A 60 -1.13 2.32 9.63
CA LEU A 60 -1.67 3.13 8.55
C LEU A 60 -2.60 2.32 7.64
N HIS A 61 -2.30 1.06 7.33
CA HIS A 61 -3.21 0.27 6.48
C HIS A 61 -4.56 -0.01 7.16
N LEU A 62 -4.57 -0.16 8.49
CA LEU A 62 -5.80 -0.35 9.26
C LEU A 62 -6.67 0.92 9.24
N LEU A 63 -6.04 2.09 9.42
CA LEU A 63 -6.72 3.38 9.33
C LEU A 63 -7.32 3.61 7.93
N LEU A 64 -6.54 3.36 6.87
CA LEU A 64 -7.02 3.49 5.50
C LEU A 64 -8.14 2.50 5.19
N ARG A 65 -8.11 1.28 5.71
CA ARG A 65 -9.19 0.29 5.53
C ARG A 65 -10.53 0.79 6.07
N ASN A 66 -10.52 1.45 7.23
CA ASN A 66 -11.72 2.05 7.82
C ASN A 66 -12.29 3.15 6.92
N ILE A 67 -11.42 4.02 6.38
CA ILE A 67 -11.81 5.10 5.46
C ILE A 67 -12.32 4.57 4.12
N CYS A 68 -11.82 3.41 3.68
CA CYS A 68 -12.00 2.90 2.32
C CYS A 68 -13.01 1.75 2.21
N SER A 69 -13.97 1.68 3.14
CA SER A 69 -15.05 0.69 3.13
C SER A 69 -14.54 -0.75 2.92
N LYS A 70 -13.40 -1.10 3.54
CA LYS A 70 -12.72 -2.41 3.45
C LYS A 70 -12.06 -2.74 2.09
N ARG A 71 -12.11 -1.88 1.07
CA ARG A 71 -11.47 -2.10 -0.24
C ARG A 71 -10.19 -1.28 -0.39
N LEU A 72 -9.16 -1.75 0.30
CA LEU A 72 -7.80 -1.23 0.17
C LEU A 72 -6.99 -2.19 -0.70
N HIS A 73 -6.14 -1.65 -1.56
CA HIS A 73 -5.12 -2.38 -2.29
C HIS A 73 -3.76 -1.88 -1.81
N ILE A 74 -2.87 -2.79 -1.41
CA ILE A 74 -1.53 -2.39 -0.94
C ILE A 74 -0.50 -2.94 -1.90
N GLN A 75 0.33 -2.05 -2.42
CA GLN A 75 1.46 -2.38 -3.26
C GLN A 75 2.75 -1.99 -2.55
N ILE A 76 3.68 -2.92 -2.42
CA ILE A 76 4.99 -2.65 -1.82
C ILE A 76 6.08 -2.89 -2.86
N LYS A 77 6.98 -1.91 -3.04
CA LYS A 77 8.08 -1.93 -4.02
C LYS A 77 9.41 -1.57 -3.38
N ASN A 78 10.51 -2.08 -3.93
CA ASN A 78 11.88 -1.69 -3.55
C ASN A 78 12.14 -1.76 -2.03
N ILE A 79 11.91 -2.92 -1.44
CA ILE A 79 12.17 -3.14 -0.01
C ILE A 79 13.68 -3.35 0.18
N LYS A 80 14.32 -2.53 1.01
CA LYS A 80 15.69 -2.80 1.46
C LYS A 80 15.64 -3.84 2.58
N ALA A 81 16.05 -5.05 2.27
CA ALA A 81 16.26 -6.10 3.26
C ALA A 81 17.75 -6.18 3.60
N ARG A 82 18.16 -5.95 4.85
CA ARG A 82 19.51 -6.27 5.32
C ARG A 82 19.52 -7.75 5.69
N ALA A 83 20.04 -8.59 4.81
CA ALA A 83 20.16 -10.05 4.91
C ALA A 83 18.92 -10.90 4.55
N ASN A 84 19.15 -12.18 4.25
CA ASN A 84 18.13 -13.18 3.89
C ASN A 84 17.04 -13.35 4.97
N LEU A 85 17.37 -13.10 6.24
CA LEU A 85 16.45 -13.19 7.39
C LEU A 85 15.27 -12.22 7.31
N GLU A 86 15.45 -11.08 6.64
CA GLU A 86 14.42 -10.05 6.54
C GLU A 86 13.32 -10.38 5.52
N VAL A 87 13.58 -11.27 4.55
CA VAL A 87 12.54 -11.70 3.59
C VAL A 87 11.47 -12.54 4.29
N ASP A 88 11.85 -13.41 5.23
CA ASP A 88 10.89 -14.17 6.04
C ASP A 88 10.02 -13.23 6.89
N SER A 89 10.56 -12.08 7.29
CA SER A 89 9.79 -11.07 8.01
C SER A 89 8.73 -10.36 7.15
N LEU A 90 8.75 -10.51 5.81
CA LEU A 90 7.64 -10.08 4.96
C LEU A 90 6.41 -10.97 5.15
N LEU A 91 6.59 -12.24 5.50
CA LEU A 91 5.46 -13.17 5.68
C LEU A 91 4.53 -12.72 6.82
N PRO A 92 5.00 -12.34 8.02
CA PRO A 92 4.16 -11.72 9.05
C PRO A 92 3.43 -10.46 8.56
N PHE A 93 4.13 -9.56 7.87
CA PHE A 93 3.52 -8.33 7.35
C PHE A 93 2.41 -8.65 6.33
N ALA A 94 2.73 -9.49 5.34
CA ALA A 94 1.80 -10.01 4.35
C ALA A 94 0.62 -10.73 5.00
N TYR A 95 0.86 -11.53 6.04
CA TYR A 95 -0.16 -12.29 6.76
C TYR A 95 -1.15 -11.37 7.48
N VAL A 96 -0.65 -10.40 8.24
CA VAL A 96 -1.49 -9.43 8.96
C VAL A 96 -2.35 -8.64 7.98
N ILE A 97 -1.79 -8.22 6.84
CA ILE A 97 -2.51 -7.42 5.86
C ILE A 97 -3.43 -8.29 4.98
N ARG A 98 -3.03 -9.49 4.58
CA ARG A 98 -3.83 -10.38 3.69
C ARG A 98 -5.16 -10.77 4.31
N LYS A 99 -5.22 -10.95 5.64
CA LYS A 99 -6.48 -11.20 6.36
C LYS A 99 -7.50 -10.08 6.14
N THR A 100 -7.05 -8.87 5.82
CA THR A 100 -7.89 -7.68 5.81
C THR A 100 -8.00 -7.00 4.44
N THR A 101 -7.06 -7.29 3.54
CA THR A 101 -6.75 -6.46 2.36
C THR A 101 -6.05 -7.29 1.26
N LYS A 102 -6.29 -7.00 -0.03
CA LYS A 102 -5.51 -7.62 -1.13
C LYS A 102 -4.14 -6.93 -1.22
N VAL A 103 -3.06 -7.71 -1.13
CA VAL A 103 -1.67 -7.21 -1.16
C VAL A 103 -0.95 -7.76 -2.38
N GLU A 104 -0.24 -6.90 -3.10
CA GLU A 104 0.66 -7.28 -4.18
C GLU A 104 2.09 -6.85 -3.84
N PHE A 105 3.00 -7.83 -3.75
CA PHE A 105 4.41 -7.60 -3.52
C PHE A 105 5.15 -7.60 -4.85
N ASN A 106 5.92 -6.55 -5.12
CA ASN A 106 6.86 -6.53 -6.23
C ASN A 106 8.27 -6.38 -5.66
N LEU A 107 8.94 -7.52 -5.43
CA LEU A 107 10.33 -7.56 -5.01
C LEU A 107 11.21 -7.56 -6.27
N ARG A 108 11.93 -6.46 -6.51
CA ARG A 108 13.02 -6.45 -7.49
C ARG A 108 14.34 -6.48 -6.72
N LYS A 109 15.08 -7.58 -6.84
CA LYS A 109 16.44 -7.70 -6.30
C LYS A 109 17.34 -6.74 -7.09
N LYS A 110 17.87 -5.69 -6.46
CA LYS A 110 19.10 -5.06 -6.95
C LYS A 110 20.22 -5.94 -6.44
N ILE A 111 20.81 -6.73 -7.34
CA ILE A 111 22.14 -7.31 -7.13
C ILE A 111 23.13 -6.15 -7.10
#